data_AF-A0A1A9MXT3-F1
#
_entry.id   AF-A0A1A9MXT3-F1
#
_cell.length_a   1.000
_cell.length_b   1.000
_cell.length_c   1.000
_cell.angle_alpha   90.00
_cell.angle_beta   90.00
_cell.angle_gamma   90.00
#
_symmetry.space_group_name_H-M   'P 1'
#
loop_
_entity.id
_entity.type
_entity.pdbx_description
1 polymer ?
#
loop_
_entity_poly.entity_id
_entity_poly.type
_entity_poly.pdbx_seq_one_letter_code
_entity_poly.pdbx_strand_id
1 'polypeptide(L)'
;MTFATTTMNGAREPVPESLQTLAEYLELSLDKAASVVMMRHTNAVCTVYLGDPSGPLEEMKRAGTIAIPLANEMLELTSSGLNQMPIGGQAYRFVRTFTQVEDTAAVIFSTT
;
A
#
# COMPACT_ATOMS: atom_id res chain seq x y z
N MET A 1 -1.19 1.76 -51.95
CA MET A 1 -1.21 0.38 -51.43
C MET A 1 0.23 -0.06 -51.23
N THR A 2 0.63 -0.35 -49.99
CA THR A 2 1.63 -1.35 -49.54
C THR A 2 1.47 -1.45 -48.02
N PHE A 3 1.41 -2.69 -47.51
CA PHE A 3 1.03 -3.05 -46.13
C PHE A 3 2.23 -3.22 -45.18
N ALA A 4 1.93 -3.02 -43.88
CA ALA A 4 2.50 -3.65 -42.69
C ALA A 4 3.94 -3.25 -42.28
N THR A 5 4.27 -3.07 -41.00
CA THR A 5 3.95 -3.94 -39.86
C THR A 5 3.89 -3.18 -38.54
N THR A 6 2.87 -3.52 -37.75
CA THR A 6 2.76 -3.30 -36.31
C THR A 6 3.99 -3.81 -35.56
N THR A 7 4.52 -3.01 -34.64
CA THR A 7 5.35 -3.52 -33.54
C THR A 7 4.61 -3.28 -32.23
N MET A 8 3.90 -4.31 -31.76
CA MET A 8 3.41 -4.40 -30.38
C MET A 8 4.63 -4.50 -29.47
N ASN A 9 5.06 -3.38 -28.88
CA ASN A 9 6.04 -3.44 -27.80
C ASN A 9 5.28 -3.56 -26.47
N GLY A 10 4.83 -4.80 -26.18
CA GLY A 10 4.12 -5.16 -24.96
C GLY A 10 5.02 -5.28 -23.72
N ALA A 11 6.01 -4.39 -23.58
CA ALA A 11 6.77 -4.30 -22.34
C ALA A 11 5.85 -3.70 -21.28
N ARG A 12 5.33 -4.54 -20.37
CA ARG A 12 4.69 -4.05 -19.15
C ARG A 12 5.73 -3.18 -18.44
N GLU A 13 5.37 -1.94 -18.15
CA GLU A 13 6.23 -1.09 -17.32
C GLU A 13 6.52 -1.82 -16.00
N PRO A 14 7.77 -1.75 -15.49
CA PRO A 14 8.10 -2.36 -14.23
C PRO A 14 7.21 -1.79 -13.13
N VAL A 15 6.64 -2.67 -12.31
CA VAL A 15 5.78 -2.25 -11.21
C VAL A 15 6.63 -1.43 -10.23
N PRO A 16 6.20 -0.23 -9.82
CA PRO A 16 6.92 0.55 -8.82
C PRO A 16 7.18 -0.25 -7.53
N GLU A 17 8.37 -0.12 -6.95
CA GLU A 17 8.76 -0.78 -5.70
C GLU A 17 7.78 -0.45 -4.56
N SER A 18 7.26 0.78 -4.53
CA SER A 18 6.25 1.22 -3.58
C SER A 18 4.97 0.38 -3.66
N LEU A 19 4.47 0.11 -4.86
CA LEU A 19 3.27 -0.71 -5.03
C LEU A 19 3.54 -2.19 -4.74
N GLN A 20 4.73 -2.70 -5.09
CA GLN A 20 5.12 -4.07 -4.71
C GLN A 20 5.17 -4.21 -3.17
N THR A 21 5.80 -3.26 -2.49
CA THR A 21 5.86 -3.24 -1.02
C THR A 21 4.47 -3.15 -0.39
N LEU A 22 3.58 -2.31 -0.94
CA LEU A 22 2.20 -2.23 -0.47
C LEU A 22 1.47 -3.56 -0.65
N ALA A 23 1.64 -4.22 -1.81
CA ALA A 23 1.04 -5.53 -2.07
C ALA A 23 1.47 -6.59 -1.05
N GLU A 24 2.76 -6.65 -0.70
CA GLU A 24 3.27 -7.56 0.34
C GLU A 24 2.55 -7.33 1.69
N TYR A 25 2.36 -6.07 2.10
CA TYR A 25 1.65 -5.78 3.34
C TYR A 25 0.14 -6.08 3.27
N LEU A 26 -0.51 -5.85 2.12
CA LEU A 26 -1.90 -6.22 1.91
C LEU A 26 -2.10 -7.73 1.99
N GLU A 27 -1.18 -8.52 1.43
CA GLU A 27 -1.22 -9.98 1.54
C GLU A 27 -1.03 -10.45 2.98
N LEU A 28 -0.05 -9.88 3.69
CA LEU A 28 0.16 -10.17 5.11
C LEU A 28 -1.02 -9.77 5.99
N SER A 29 -1.82 -8.78 5.57
CA SER A 29 -3.00 -8.33 6.31
C SER A 29 -4.20 -9.27 6.11
N LEU A 30 -4.35 -9.87 4.93
CA LEU A 30 -5.37 -10.88 4.63
C LEU A 30 -5.22 -12.11 5.51
N ASP A 31 -3.99 -12.63 5.69
CA ASP A 31 -3.70 -13.79 6.52
C ASP A 31 -4.14 -13.62 7.99
N LYS A 32 -4.27 -12.36 8.44
CA LYS A 32 -4.58 -12.00 9.83
C LYS A 32 -5.92 -11.31 9.99
N ALA A 33 -6.71 -11.18 8.92
CA ALA A 33 -7.94 -10.39 8.89
C ALA A 33 -7.75 -8.98 9.51
N ALA A 34 -6.62 -8.35 9.19
CA ALA A 34 -6.18 -7.09 9.79
C ALA A 34 -6.07 -5.98 8.74
N SER A 35 -5.99 -4.72 9.18
CA SER A 35 -5.62 -3.59 8.33
C SER A 35 -4.12 -3.33 8.38
N VAL A 36 -3.58 -2.76 7.31
CA VAL A 36 -2.22 -2.20 7.29
C VAL A 36 -2.29 -0.77 7.84
N VAL A 37 -1.53 -0.49 8.89
CA VAL A 37 -1.49 0.81 9.57
C VAL A 37 -0.09 1.40 9.41
N MET A 38 0.04 2.47 8.63
CA MET A 38 1.31 3.15 8.39
C MET A 38 1.37 4.44 9.21
N MET A 39 2.31 4.51 10.16
CA MET A 39 2.47 5.64 11.08
C MET A 39 3.83 6.31 10.93
N ARG A 40 3.83 7.65 10.84
CA ARG A 40 5.08 8.42 10.76
C ARG A 40 5.57 8.80 12.15
N HIS A 41 6.37 7.93 12.77
CA HIS A 41 6.99 8.22 14.06
C HIS A 41 8.30 9.02 13.96
N THR A 42 8.97 9.00 12.80
CA THR A 42 10.26 9.67 12.60
C THR A 42 10.28 10.46 11.29
N ASN A 43 11.32 11.27 11.12
CA ASN A 43 11.51 12.01 9.87
C ASN A 43 12.03 11.14 8.71
N ALA A 44 12.52 9.93 8.98
CA ALA A 44 13.18 9.08 7.99
C ALA A 44 12.34 7.88 7.51
N VAL A 45 11.51 7.33 8.41
CA VAL A 45 10.69 6.14 8.12
C VAL A 45 9.28 6.23 8.69
N CYS A 46 8.35 5.58 8.01
CA CYS A 46 7.08 5.15 8.58
C CYS A 46 7.24 3.75 9.20
N THR A 47 6.65 3.53 10.37
CA THR A 47 6.47 2.18 10.92
C THR A 47 5.17 1.61 10.38
N VAL A 48 5.19 0.33 10.01
CA VAL A 48 4.00 -0.40 9.55
C VAL A 48 3.58 -1.37 10.63
N TYR A 49 2.30 -1.33 10.98
CA TYR A 49 1.64 -2.28 11.87
C TYR A 49 0.52 -3.02 11.15
N LEU A 50 0.15 -4.17 11.68
CA LEU A 50 -1.01 -4.95 11.28
C LEU A 50 -1.96 -5.08 12.47
N GLY A 51 -3.20 -4.64 12.33
CA GLY A 51 -4.21 -4.73 13.38
C GLY A 51 -5.50 -3.95 13.07
N ASP A 52 -6.32 -3.75 14.10
CA ASP A 52 -7.49 -2.87 14.04
C ASP A 52 -7.10 -1.45 14.45
N PRO A 53 -7.15 -0.44 13.54
CA PRO A 53 -6.81 0.94 13.85
C PRO A 53 -7.71 1.60 14.90
N SER A 54 -8.84 0.97 15.26
CA SER A 54 -9.74 1.43 16.32
C SER A 54 -9.36 0.90 17.72
N GLY A 55 -8.45 -0.08 17.77
CA GLY A 55 -7.94 -0.67 19.01
C GLY A 55 -6.66 0.00 19.53
N PRO A 56 -6.15 -0.43 20.71
CA PRO A 56 -4.90 0.06 21.26
C PRO A 56 -3.69 -0.26 20.35
N LEU A 57 -2.70 0.63 20.32
CA LEU A 57 -1.50 0.42 19.51
C LEU A 57 -0.72 -0.82 19.95
N GLU A 58 -0.72 -1.15 21.25
CA GLU A 58 -0.02 -2.29 21.82
C GLU A 58 -0.59 -3.65 21.35
N GLU A 59 -1.84 -3.67 20.87
CA GLU A 59 -2.46 -4.86 20.29
C GLU A 59 -2.11 -5.03 18.81
N MET A 60 -1.58 -3.99 18.15
CA MET A 60 -1.13 -4.07 16.77
C MET A 60 0.25 -4.70 16.65
N LYS A 61 0.41 -5.60 15.68
CA LYS A 61 1.71 -6.23 15.41
C LYS A 61 2.55 -5.35 14.51
N ARG A 62 3.70 -4.87 15.00
CA ARG A 62 4.72 -4.23 14.14
C ARG A 62 5.17 -5.21 13.06
N ALA A 63 5.01 -4.82 11.80
CA ALA A 63 5.34 -5.62 10.63
C ALA A 63 6.63 -5.17 9.94
N GLY A 64 6.97 -3.88 9.98
CA GLY A 64 8.18 -3.38 9.36
C GLY A 64 8.32 -1.86 9.41
N THR A 65 9.20 -1.33 8.56
CA THR A 65 9.39 0.10 8.33
C THR A 65 9.53 0.39 6.84
N ILE A 66 8.95 1.50 6.38
CA ILE A 66 9.02 1.98 5.00
C ILE A 66 9.73 3.34 5.00
N ALA A 67 10.69 3.54 4.10
CA ALA A 67 11.34 4.84 3.93
C ALA A 67 10.35 5.90 3.44
N ILE A 68 10.45 7.14 3.93
CA ILE A 68 9.50 8.21 3.59
C ILE A 68 9.32 8.42 2.07
N PRO A 69 10.37 8.42 1.22
CA PRO A 69 10.17 8.54 -0.23
C PRO A 69 9.28 7.43 -0.80
N LEU A 70 9.48 6.19 -0.36
CA LEU A 70 8.69 5.05 -0.81
C LEU A 70 7.24 5.14 -0.31
N ALA A 71 7.04 5.56 0.94
CA ALA A 71 5.70 5.80 1.49
C ALA A 71 4.96 6.92 0.75
N ASN A 72 5.64 8.02 0.41
CA ASN A 72 5.04 9.11 -0.35
C ASN A 72 4.63 8.67 -1.75
N GLU A 73 5.49 7.91 -2.44
CA GLU A 73 5.17 7.34 -3.75
C GLU A 73 3.94 6.41 -3.67
N MET A 74 3.81 5.58 -2.61
CA MET A 74 2.58 4.80 -2.38
C MET A 74 1.35 5.70 -2.27
N LEU A 75 1.45 6.84 -1.59
CA LEU A 75 0.34 7.77 -1.42
C LEU A 75 0.00 8.53 -2.71
N GLU A 76 0.98 8.78 -3.57
CA GLU A 76 0.78 9.40 -4.89
C GLU A 76 0.15 8.42 -5.89
N LEU A 77 0.55 7.14 -5.83
CA LEU A 77 0.06 6.08 -6.72
C LEU A 77 -1.28 5.46 -6.29
N THR A 78 -1.78 5.81 -5.11
CA THR A 78 -3.08 5.35 -4.60
C THR A 78 -4.01 6.54 -4.31
N SER A 79 -5.31 6.29 -4.29
CA SER A 79 -6.35 7.29 -4.01
C SER A 79 -6.86 7.18 -2.59
N SER A 80 -7.38 8.27 -2.02
CA SER A 80 -8.15 8.19 -0.78
C SER A 80 -9.50 7.52 -1.07
N GLY A 81 -9.97 6.65 -0.18
CA GLY A 81 -11.15 5.82 -0.42
C GLY A 81 -10.81 4.54 -1.17
N LEU A 82 -11.74 4.06 -2.00
CA LEU A 82 -11.61 2.78 -2.71
C LEU A 82 -10.51 2.83 -3.79
N ASN A 83 -9.63 1.84 -3.76
CA ASN A 83 -8.64 1.54 -4.78
C ASN A 83 -8.94 0.17 -5.39
N GLN A 84 -8.95 0.11 -6.71
CA GLN A 84 -9.01 -1.13 -7.46
C GLN A 84 -8.01 -1.05 -8.61
N MET A 85 -6.90 -1.77 -8.50
CA MET A 85 -5.79 -1.64 -9.45
C MET A 85 -4.99 -2.94 -9.59
N PRO A 86 -4.38 -3.18 -10.76
CA PRO A 86 -3.42 -4.26 -10.92
C PRO A 86 -2.06 -3.88 -10.32
N ILE A 87 -1.47 -4.78 -9.54
CA ILE A 87 -0.10 -4.70 -9.03
C ILE A 87 0.55 -6.06 -9.32
N GLY A 88 1.69 -6.10 -10.02
CA GLY A 88 2.37 -7.37 -10.31
C GLY A 88 1.57 -8.36 -11.17
N GLY A 89 0.50 -7.90 -11.85
CA GLY A 89 -0.42 -8.78 -12.57
C GLY A 89 -1.56 -9.37 -11.73
N GLN A 90 -1.61 -9.06 -10.43
CA GLN A 90 -2.68 -9.41 -9.52
C GLN A 90 -3.59 -8.19 -9.27
N ALA A 91 -4.90 -8.41 -9.20
CA ALA A 91 -5.86 -7.34 -8.90
C ALA A 91 -6.02 -7.17 -7.39
N TYR A 92 -5.78 -5.96 -6.88
CA TYR A 92 -6.01 -5.62 -5.47
C TYR A 92 -7.21 -4.71 -5.33
N ARG A 93 -8.00 -4.94 -4.26
CA ARG A 93 -9.10 -4.07 -3.84
C ARG A 93 -8.94 -3.74 -2.36
N PHE A 94 -8.79 -2.45 -2.07
CA PHE A 94 -8.59 -1.95 -0.72
C PHE A 94 -9.10 -0.52 -0.58
N VAL A 95 -9.36 -0.09 0.64
CA VAL A 95 -9.68 1.30 0.97
C VAL A 95 -8.48 1.93 1.65
N ARG A 96 -8.09 3.13 1.21
CA ARG A 96 -7.10 3.97 1.91
C ARG A 96 -7.81 5.06 2.68
N THR A 97 -7.61 5.12 4.00
CA THR A 97 -8.10 6.21 4.84
C THR A 97 -6.97 6.87 5.61
N PHE A 98 -7.25 8.05 6.14
CA PHE A 98 -6.37 8.78 7.04
C PHE A 98 -7.06 8.88 8.40
N THR A 99 -6.34 8.56 9.46
CA THR A 99 -6.83 8.66 10.84
C THR A 99 -5.69 9.10 11.76
N GLN A 100 -5.97 9.17 13.06
CA GLN A 100 -4.97 9.23 14.11
C GLN A 100 -5.06 7.93 14.90
N VAL A 101 -3.90 7.33 15.16
CA VAL A 101 -3.76 6.24 16.14
C VAL A 101 -2.99 6.85 17.30
N GLU A 102 -3.67 6.92 18.45
CA GLU A 102 -3.27 7.78 19.57
C GLU A 102 -3.08 9.22 19.06
N ASP A 103 -1.88 9.80 19.20
CA ASP A 103 -1.56 11.16 18.76
C ASP A 103 -0.72 11.21 17.47
N THR A 104 -0.55 10.07 16.79
CA THR A 104 0.25 9.98 15.56
C THR A 104 -0.64 9.82 14.33
N ALA A 105 -0.40 10.65 13.31
CA ALA A 105 -1.08 10.52 12.03
C ALA A 105 -0.79 9.15 11.39
N ALA A 106 -1.85 8.49 10.96
CA ALA A 106 -1.80 7.16 10.38
C ALA A 106 -2.53 7.11 9.03
N VAL A 107 -1.96 6.37 8.09
CA VAL A 107 -2.62 5.96 6.85
C VAL A 107 -3.01 4.50 6.99
N ILE A 108 -4.28 4.20 6.75
CA ILE A 108 -4.82 2.84 6.84
C ILE A 108 -5.07 2.31 5.45
N PHE A 109 -4.63 1.08 5.18
CA PHE A 109 -5.07 0.31 4.02
C PHE A 109 -5.83 -0.92 4.51
N SER A 110 -7.10 -1.01 4.14
CA SER A 110 -7.99 -2.11 4.53
C SER A 110 -8.48 -2.84 3.30
N THR A 111 -8.20 -4.14 3.20
CA THR A 111 -8.76 -5.00 2.15
C THR A 111 -10.26 -5.15 2.34
N THR A 112 -11.01 -5.16 1.24
CA THR A 112 -12.50 -5.22 1.21
C THR A 112 -13.02 -6.49 0.58
#